data_AF-A0A536RE38-F1
#
_entry.id   AF-A0A536RE38-F1
#
_cell.length_a   1.000
_cell.length_b   1.000
_cell.length_c   1.000
_cell.angle_alpha   90.00
_cell.angle_beta   90.00
_cell.angle_gamma   90.00
#
_symmetry.space_group_name_H-M   'P 1'
#
loop_
_entity.id
_entity.type
_entity.pdbx_description
1 polymer ?
#
loop_
_entity_poly.entity_id
_entity_poly.type
_entity_poly.pdbx_seq_one_letter_code
_entity_poly.pdbx_strand_id
1 'polypeptide(L)'
;MYLTDQQRRRLSVMAKAEEVSEAEIVRRILDQAFGMRPDRAEKLAAIKETAGIMKNAPDWPEWLERVRGAGADKRLRELGL
;
A
#
# COMPACT_ATOMS: atom_id res chain seq x y z
N MET A 1 20.71 1.01 5.25
CA MET A 1 21.46 2.25 4.96
C MET A 1 22.09 2.74 6.26
N TYR A 2 23.41 2.85 6.31
CA TYR A 2 24.09 3.43 7.48
C TYR A 2 24.05 4.95 7.36
N LEU A 3 23.58 5.59 8.42
CA LEU A 3 23.51 7.05 8.54
C LEU A 3 24.32 7.47 9.75
N THR A 4 25.00 8.62 9.65
CA THR A 4 25.60 9.24 10.83
C THR A 4 24.49 9.74 11.77
N ASP A 5 24.82 9.91 13.06
CA ASP A 5 23.86 10.44 14.04
C ASP A 5 23.35 11.84 13.64
N GLN A 6 24.21 12.65 13.02
CA GLN A 6 23.84 13.96 12.49
C GLN A 6 22.80 13.83 11.36
N GLN A 7 22.98 12.89 10.43
CA GLN A 7 22.03 12.65 9.34
C GLN A 7 20.69 12.15 9.89
N ARG A 8 20.71 11.22 10.85
CA ARG A 8 19.51 10.72 11.52
C ARG A 8 18.77 11.84 12.23
N ARG A 9 19.48 12.71 12.96
CA ARG A 9 18.88 13.87 13.63
C ARG A 9 18.19 14.82 12.64
N ARG A 10 18.81 15.08 11.49
CA ARG A 10 18.21 15.91 10.43
C ARG A 10 16.93 15.29 9.87
N LEU A 11 16.94 13.99 9.58
CA LEU A 11 15.75 13.28 9.12
C LEU A 11 14.62 13.34 10.16
N SER A 12 14.94 13.14 11.43
CA SER A 12 13.96 13.20 12.53
C SER A 12 13.30 14.58 12.65
N VAL A 13 14.08 15.65 12.48
CA VAL A 13 13.55 17.03 12.48
C VAL A 13 12.59 17.24 11.31
N MET A 14 12.94 16.79 10.10
CA MET A 14 12.08 16.90 8.92
C MET A 14 10.79 16.09 9.07
N ALA A 15 10.91 14.85 9.54
CA ALA A 15 9.79 13.95 9.78
C ALA A 15 8.78 14.55 10.78
N LYS A 16 9.28 15.13 11.88
CA LYS A 16 8.44 15.83 12.86
C LYS A 16 7.78 17.08 12.29
N ALA A 17 8.50 17.88 11.51
CA ALA A 17 7.95 19.11 10.93
C ALA A 17 6.83 18.83 9.92
N GLU A 18 6.90 17.70 9.23
CA GLU A 18 5.93 17.28 8.20
C GLU A 18 4.89 16.26 8.72
N GLU A 19 4.94 15.90 10.00
CA GLU A 19 4.08 14.87 10.62
C GLU A 19 4.06 13.52 9.87
N VAL A 20 5.20 13.14 9.29
CA VAL A 20 5.38 11.87 8.58
C VAL A 20 6.46 11.01 9.22
N SER A 21 6.58 9.75 8.79
CA SER A 21 7.66 8.88 9.23
C SER A 21 9.01 9.31 8.64
N GLU A 22 10.12 9.01 9.33
CA GLU A 22 11.47 9.21 8.77
C GLU A 22 11.67 8.43 7.46
N ALA A 23 11.02 7.27 7.33
CA ALA A 23 11.06 6.45 6.12
C ALA A 23 10.43 7.18 4.92
N GLU A 24 9.35 7.94 5.13
CA GLU A 24 8.71 8.74 4.10
C GLU A 24 9.63 9.86 3.59
N ILE A 25 10.34 10.54 4.50
CA ILE A 25 11.33 11.57 4.14
C ILE A 25 12.48 10.95 3.33
N VAL A 26 13.02 9.81 3.77
CA VAL A 26 14.07 9.09 3.04
C VAL A 26 13.59 8.70 1.65
N ARG A 27 12.37 8.16 1.54
CA ARG A 27 11.77 7.79 0.25
C ARG A 27 11.67 8.98 -0.68
N ARG A 28 11.17 10.14 -0.22
CA ARG A 28 11.08 11.37 -1.02
C ARG A 28 12.45 11.88 -1.49
N ILE A 29 13.46 11.83 -0.63
CA ILE A 29 14.83 12.22 -0.99
C ILE A 29 15.38 11.31 -2.10
N LEU A 30 15.18 9.99 -1.98
CA LEU A 30 15.59 9.03 -3.00
C LEU A 30 14.81 9.24 -4.30
N ASP A 31 13.49 9.38 -4.22
CA ASP A 31 12.60 9.66 -5.35
C ASP A 31 13.10 10.90 -6.12
N GLN A 32 13.41 11.99 -5.41
CA GLN A 32 13.96 13.20 -6.00
C GLN A 32 15.35 12.99 -6.62
N ALA A 33 16.25 12.28 -5.94
CA ALA A 33 17.61 12.03 -6.41
C ALA A 33 17.65 11.17 -7.68
N PHE A 34 16.72 10.23 -7.80
CA PHE A 34 16.57 9.38 -8.99
C PHE A 34 15.70 10.00 -10.07
N GLY A 35 15.23 11.23 -9.91
CA GLY A 35 14.31 11.87 -10.85
C GLY A 35 12.94 11.18 -10.93
N MET A 36 12.64 10.27 -9.99
CA MET A 36 11.33 9.67 -9.79
C MET A 36 10.43 10.70 -9.13
N ARG A 37 10.04 11.74 -9.87
CA ARG A 37 8.87 12.52 -9.47
C ARG A 37 7.68 11.67 -9.87
N PRO A 38 6.91 11.11 -8.92
CA PRO A 38 5.65 10.53 -9.31
C PRO A 38 4.78 11.67 -9.82
N ASP A 39 4.77 11.80 -11.13
CA ASP A 39 3.79 12.55 -11.84
C ASP A 39 2.42 12.08 -11.29
N ARG A 40 1.62 13.02 -10.78
CA ARG A 40 0.29 12.72 -10.24
C ARG A 40 -0.56 12.03 -11.30
N ALA A 41 -0.40 12.39 -12.57
CA ALA A 41 -1.01 11.77 -13.73
C ALA A 41 -0.46 10.36 -13.99
N GLU A 42 0.84 10.08 -13.83
CA GLU A 42 1.40 8.72 -13.90
C GLU A 42 0.81 7.80 -12.82
N LYS A 43 0.74 8.29 -11.57
CA LYS A 43 0.05 7.56 -10.49
C LYS A 43 -1.42 7.32 -10.80
N LEU A 44 -2.13 8.34 -11.28
CA LEU A 44 -3.55 8.22 -11.67
C LEU A 44 -3.72 7.31 -12.89
N ALA A 45 -2.76 7.28 -13.81
CA ALA A 45 -2.76 6.41 -14.98
C ALA A 45 -2.59 4.96 -14.57
N ALA A 46 -1.61 4.66 -13.70
CA ALA A 46 -1.44 3.32 -13.14
C ALA A 46 -2.67 2.86 -12.34
N ILE A 47 -3.29 3.76 -11.56
CA ILE A 47 -4.56 3.46 -10.86
C ILE A 47 -5.69 3.19 -11.85
N LYS A 48 -5.84 3.99 -12.92
CA LYS A 48 -6.87 3.78 -13.94
C LYS A 48 -6.66 2.49 -14.73
N GLU A 49 -5.41 2.21 -15.11
CA GLU A 49 -5.01 1.00 -15.83
C GLU A 49 -5.34 -0.25 -15.01
N THR A 50 -5.02 -0.23 -13.72
CA THR A 50 -5.29 -1.37 -12.82
C THR A 50 -6.75 -1.46 -12.36
N ALA A 51 -7.44 -0.34 -12.19
CA ALA A 51 -8.85 -0.31 -11.79
C ALA A 51 -9.77 -0.95 -12.84
N GLY A 52 -9.46 -0.82 -14.13
CA GLY A 52 -10.22 -1.45 -15.20
C GLY A 52 -10.09 -2.98 -15.22
N ILE A 53 -8.94 -3.52 -14.79
CA ILE A 53 -8.65 -4.96 -14.79
C ILE A 53 -9.51 -5.71 -13.76
N MET A 54 -9.87 -5.06 -12.64
CA MET A 54 -10.70 -5.66 -11.59
C MET A 54 -12.20 -5.45 -11.78
N LYS A 55 -12.66 -4.78 -12.86
CA LYS A 55 -14.09 -4.49 -13.07
C LYS A 55 -14.97 -5.75 -13.05
N ASN A 56 -14.43 -6.88 -13.52
CA ASN A 56 -15.11 -8.17 -13.55
C ASN A 56 -14.46 -9.20 -12.59
N ALA A 57 -13.53 -8.76 -11.74
CA ALA A 57 -12.97 -9.65 -10.74
C ALA A 57 -14.03 -9.85 -9.63
N PRO A 58 -14.18 -11.08 -9.11
CA PRO A 58 -15.03 -11.31 -7.94
C PRO A 58 -14.58 -10.40 -6.81
N ASP A 59 -15.53 -9.88 -6.05
CA ASP A 59 -15.21 -9.12 -4.85
C ASP A 59 -14.48 -10.01 -3.83
N TRP A 60 -13.89 -9.38 -2.81
CA TRP A 60 -13.08 -10.10 -1.84
C TRP A 60 -13.83 -11.28 -1.17
N PRO A 61 -15.11 -11.13 -0.76
CA PRO A 61 -15.95 -12.25 -0.33
C PRO A 61 -16.11 -13.38 -1.35
N GLU A 62 -16.50 -13.10 -2.60
CA GLU A 62 -16.66 -14.13 -3.65
C GLU A 62 -15.35 -14.85 -3.95
N TRP A 63 -14.25 -14.10 -4.00
CA TRP A 63 -12.93 -14.69 -4.20
C TRP A 63 -12.55 -15.62 -3.04
N LEU A 64 -12.83 -15.21 -1.80
CA LEU A 64 -12.56 -16.01 -0.60
C LEU A 64 -13.39 -17.30 -0.57
N GLU A 65 -14.67 -17.24 -0.93
CA GLU A 65 -15.50 -18.45 -1.05
C GLU A 65 -14.94 -19.43 -2.08
N ARG A 66 -14.45 -18.92 -3.21
CA ARG A 66 -13.85 -19.75 -4.26
C ARG A 66 -12.55 -20.43 -3.81
N VAL A 67 -11.66 -19.73 -3.11
CA VAL A 67 -10.33 -20.26 -2.76
C VAL A 67 -10.29 -21.00 -1.42
N ARG A 68 -11.16 -20.68 -0.46
CA ARG A 68 -11.24 -21.35 0.84
C ARG A 68 -12.38 -22.35 0.95
N GLY A 69 -13.30 -22.36 -0.01
CA GLY A 69 -14.55 -23.11 0.09
C GLY A 69 -15.53 -22.45 1.06
N ALA A 70 -16.57 -23.19 1.44
CA ALA A 70 -17.58 -22.72 2.39
C ALA A 70 -16.94 -22.24 3.70
N GLY A 71 -17.19 -20.98 4.06
CA GLY A 71 -16.73 -20.40 5.33
C GLY A 71 -17.23 -21.19 6.55
N ALA A 72 -16.60 -20.97 7.71
CA ALA A 72 -17.01 -21.64 8.96
C ALA A 72 -18.50 -21.46 9.25
N ASP A 73 -19.06 -20.27 9.01
CA ASP A 73 -20.49 -19.97 9.17
C ASP A 73 -21.38 -20.86 8.28
N LYS A 74 -21.02 -21.03 7.00
CA LYS A 74 -21.77 -21.88 6.06
C LYS A 74 -21.69 -23.36 6.46
N ARG A 75 -20.53 -23.82 6.90
CA ARG A 75 -20.35 -25.20 7.40
C ARG A 75 -21.12 -25.46 8.70
N LEU A 76 -21.21 -24.47 9.59
CA LEU A 76 -22.00 -24.59 10.82
C LEU A 76 -23.49 -24.67 10.52
N ARG A 77 -24.00 -23.80 9.64
CA ARG A 77 -25.41 -23.85 9.18
C ARG A 77 -25.76 -25.16 8.48
N GLU A 78 -24.87 -25.70 7.64
CA GLU A 78 -25.06 -27.01 7.00
C GLU A 78 -25.12 -28.17 8.02
N LEU A 79 -24.46 -28.01 9.17
CA LEU A 79 -24.51 -28.95 10.29
C LEU A 79 -25.68 -28.68 11.26
N GLY A 80 -26.51 -27.66 11.02
CA GLY A 80 -27.63 -27.28 11.89
C GLY A 80 -27.22 -26.70 13.24
N LEU A 81 -26.00 -26.15 13.33
CA LEU A 81 -25.41 -25.49 14.51
C LEU A 81 -25.29 -23.98 14.28
#